data_AF-A0A5K1FQG7-F1
#
_entry.id   AF-A0A5K1FQG7-F1
#
_cell.length_a   1.000
_cell.length_b   1.000
_cell.length_c   1.000
_cell.angle_alpha   90.00
_cell.angle_beta   90.00
_cell.angle_gamma   90.00
#
_symmetry.space_group_name_H-M   'P 1'
#
loop_
_entity.id
_entity.type
_entity.pdbx_description
1 polymer ?
#
loop_
_entity_poly.entity_id
_entity_poly.type
_entity_poly.pdbx_seq_one_letter_code
_entity_poly.pdbx_strand_id
1 'polypeptide(L)' 'FLGATLDALKSLTKAMDILRITHGANTSFMKELFHLVDEARAEANWFATSSNGT' A
#
# COMPACT_ATOMS: atom_id res chain seq x y z
N PHE A 1 14.15 9.51 -0.51
CA PHE A 1 12.75 9.59 -1.01
C PHE A 1 11.93 8.32 -0.70
N LEU A 2 12.54 7.19 -0.33
CA LEU A 2 11.80 5.94 -0.03
C LEU A 2 11.12 5.89 1.35
N GLY A 3 11.70 6.56 2.36
CA GLY A 3 11.18 6.53 3.73
C GLY A 3 9.75 7.06 3.86
N ALA A 4 9.44 8.19 3.22
CA ALA A 4 8.09 8.75 3.19
C ALA A 4 7.07 7.81 2.53
N THR A 5 7.48 7.11 1.46
CA THR A 5 6.64 6.10 0.78
C THR A 5 6.33 4.91 1.69
N LEU A 6 7.33 4.42 2.43
CA LEU A 6 7.14 3.31 3.37
C LEU A 6 6.24 3.68 4.55
N ASP A 7 6.36 4.89 5.07
CA ASP A 7 5.53 5.37 6.18
C ASP A 7 4.08 5.64 5.73
N ALA A 8 3.89 6.13 4.49
CA ALA A 8 2.58 6.23 3.87
C ALA A 8 1.93 4.84 3.68
N LEU A 9 2.68 3.86 3.16
CA LEU A 9 2.19 2.47 3.01
C LEU A 9 1.79 1.84 4.34
N LYS A 10 2.57 2.04 5.40
CA LYS A 10 2.20 1.58 6.75
C LYS A 10 0.90 2.21 7.23
N SER A 11 0.73 3.52 7.02
CA SER A 11 -0.47 4.24 7.44
C SER A 11 -1.70 3.80 6.64
N LEU A 12 -1.56 3.63 5.32
CA LEU A 12 -2.60 3.12 4.43
C LEU A 12 -3.01 1.69 4.80
N THR A 13 -2.04 0.82 5.13
CA THR A 13 -2.35 -0.55 5.57
C THR A 13 -3.20 -0.56 6.83
N LYS A 14 -2.88 0.28 7.82
CA LYS A 14 -3.69 0.42 9.04
C LYS A 14 -5.09 0.96 8.75
N ALA A 15 -5.21 1.96 7.88
CA ALA A 15 -6.51 2.49 7.48
C ALA A 15 -7.36 1.42 6.79
N MET A 16 -6.73 0.61 5.93
CA MET A 16 -7.37 -0.48 5.21
C MET A 16 -7.91 -1.58 6.13
N ASP A 17 -7.22 -1.89 7.24
CA ASP A 17 -7.75 -2.81 8.25
C ASP A 17 -9.05 -2.30 8.89
N ILE A 18 -9.12 -0.99 9.19
CA ILE A 18 -10.32 -0.34 9.74
C ILE A 18 -11.44 -0.30 8.68
N LEU A 19 -11.10 0.09 7.45
CA LEU A 19 -12.06 0.18 6.35
C LEU A 19 -12.63 -1.19 5.97
N ARG A 20 -11.82 -2.25 6.03
CA ARG A 20 -12.29 -3.62 5.81
C ARG A 20 -13.38 -4.04 6.79
N ILE A 21 -13.27 -3.64 8.06
CA ILE A 21 -14.26 -3.95 9.09
C ILE A 21 -15.55 -3.14 8.87
N THR A 22 -15.41 -1.86 8.55
CA THR A 22 -16.54 -0.92 8.50
C THR A 22 -17.31 -0.94 7.18
N HIS A 23 -16.62 -1.15 6.06
CA HIS A 23 -17.19 -1.10 4.71
C HIS A 23 -17.23 -2.49 4.05
N GLY A 24 -16.59 -3.50 4.64
CA GLY A 24 -16.52 -4.87 4.10
C GLY A 24 -15.51 -4.99 2.95
N ALA A 25 -14.90 -6.16 2.77
CA ALA A 25 -13.79 -6.35 1.82
C ALA A 25 -14.18 -6.35 0.33
N ASN A 26 -15.46 -6.51 0.00
CA ASN A 26 -15.90 -6.81 -1.38
C ASN A 26 -16.54 -5.64 -2.11
N THR A 27 -16.62 -4.46 -1.49
CA THR A 27 -17.12 -3.26 -2.14
C THR A 27 -16.17 -2.80 -3.25
N SER A 28 -16.69 -2.12 -4.27
CA SER A 28 -15.86 -1.58 -5.36
C SER A 28 -14.77 -0.66 -4.82
N PHE A 29 -15.11 0.19 -3.85
CA PHE A 29 -14.15 1.05 -3.14
C PHE A 29 -13.00 0.25 -2.50
N MET A 30 -13.31 -0.81 -1.74
CA MET A 30 -12.27 -1.60 -1.09
C MET A 30 -11.40 -2.37 -2.09
N LYS A 31 -11.99 -2.89 -3.17
CA LYS A 31 -11.23 -3.56 -4.25
C LYS A 31 -10.24 -2.62 -4.93
N GLU A 32 -10.68 -1.40 -5.24
CA GLU A 32 -9.81 -0.36 -5.82
C GLU A 32 -8.72 0.06 -4.84
N LEU A 33 -9.07 0.24 -3.55
CA LEU A 33 -8.09 0.53 -2.51
C LEU A 33 -7.04 -0.57 -2.36
N PHE A 34 -7.44 -1.85 -2.36
CA PHE A 34 -6.50 -2.98 -2.31
C PHE A 34 -5.53 -2.96 -3.49
N HIS A 35 -6.04 -2.73 -4.70
CA HIS A 35 -5.23 -2.67 -5.90
C HIS A 35 -4.17 -1.56 -5.84
N LEU A 36 -4.56 -0.34 -5.47
CA LEU A 36 -3.64 0.80 -5.35
C LEU A 36 -2.55 0.57 -4.29
N VAL A 37 -2.89 -0.06 -3.17
CA VAL A 37 -1.90 -0.38 -2.12
C VAL A 37 -0.92 -1.46 -2.58
N ASP A 38 -1.39 -2.46 -3.32
CA ASP A 38 -0.52 -3.49 -3.89
C ASP A 38 0.43 -2.91 -4.95
N GLU A 39 -0.05 -2.01 -5.81
CA GLU A 39 0.80 -1.30 -6.78
C GLU A 39 1.88 -0.46 -6.08
N ALA A 40 1.49 0.37 -5.11
CA ALA A 40 2.44 1.19 -4.35
C ALA A 40 3.48 0.34 -3.60
N ARG A 41 3.10 -0.85 -3.11
CA ARG A 41 4.02 -1.79 -2.48
C ARG A 41 5.00 -2.38 -3.50
N ALA A 42 4.53 -2.76 -4.68
CA ALA A 42 5.37 -3.28 -5.75
C ALA A 42 6.40 -2.23 -6.20
N GLU A 43 5.97 -0.98 -6.37
CA GLU A 43 6.84 0.13 -6.73
C GLU A 43 7.90 0.42 -5.65
N ALA A 44 7.49 0.47 -4.37
CA ALA A 44 8.43 0.65 -3.26
C ALA A 44 9.48 -0.47 -3.18
N ASN A 45 9.07 -1.73 -3.40
CA ASN A 45 9.97 -2.88 -3.44
C ASN A 45 10.93 -2.81 -4.63
N TRP A 46 10.44 -2.40 -5.80
CA TRP A 46 11.28 -2.20 -6.99
C TRP A 46 12.36 -1.16 -6.71
N PHE A 47 11.99 0.01 -6.20
CA PHE A 47 12.96 1.04 -5.83
C PHE A 47 13.93 0.57 -4.74
N ALA A 48 13.48 -0.16 -3.72
CA ALA A 48 14.34 -0.70 -2.66
C ALA A 48 15.39 -1.67 -3.23
N THR A 49 14.97 -2.53 -4.16
CA THR A 49 15.86 -3.52 -4.79
C THR A 49 16.83 -2.86 -5.77
N SER A 50 16.34 -1.92 -6.57
CA SER A 50 17.15 -1.17 -7.54
C SER A 50 18.12 -0.19 -6.88
N SER A 51 17.85 0.30 -5.67
CA SER A 51 18.76 1.17 -4.91
C SER A 51 19.79 0.42 -4.08
N ASN A 52 19.58 -0.87 -3.79
CA ASN A 52 20.57 -1.74 -3.13
C ASN A 52 21.54 -2.41 -4.14
N GLY A 53 21.44 -2.10 -5.43
CA GLY A 53 22.19 -2.72 -6.52
C GLY A 53 23.31 -1.88 -7.15
N THR A 54 23.72 -0.76 -6.53
CA THR A 54 24.84 0.10 -6.99
C THR A 54 25.84 0.34 -5.87
#